data_AF-A0A074XKT4-F1
#
_entry.id   AF-A0A074XKT4-F1
#
_cell.length_a   1.000
_cell.length_b   1.000
_cell.length_c   1.000
_cell.angle_alpha   90.00
_cell.angle_beta   90.00
_cell.angle_gamma   90.00
#
_symmetry.space_group_name_H-M   'P 1'
#
loop_
_entity.id
_entity.type
_entity.pdbx_description
1 polymer ?
#
loop_
_entity_poly.entity_id
_entity_poly.type
_entity_poly.pdbx_seq_one_letter_code
_entity_poly.pdbx_strand_id
1 'polypeptide(L)'
;MPVEKYEADRKNITIGSGAITPNYLCDTLFSQVLATQFKSLSPGDGLEWAQLNLSPGHYNWDTLDRLVSFAEKYHMVVKGHGLISGCCNPDYLLNITDPVEFRGAMKDHFNATMHRYSGKMDR
;
A
#
# COMPACT_ATOMS: atom_id res chain seq x y z
N MET A 1 19.74 -5.19 -19.70
CA MET A 1 18.79 -6.32 -19.78
C MET A 1 17.78 -6.17 -18.64
N PRO A 2 16.47 -6.03 -18.86
CA PRO A 2 15.49 -6.14 -17.78
C PRO A 2 15.15 -7.62 -17.64
N VAL A 3 15.75 -8.30 -16.65
CA VAL A 3 15.75 -9.78 -16.63
C VAL A 3 14.55 -10.31 -15.87
N GLU A 4 14.18 -9.70 -14.76
CA GLU A 4 13.26 -10.31 -13.80
C GLU A 4 11.80 -10.35 -14.28
N LYS A 5 11.19 -9.18 -14.60
CA LYS A 5 9.81 -9.16 -15.12
C LYS A 5 9.64 -9.89 -16.45
N TYR A 6 10.65 -9.87 -17.31
CA TYR A 6 10.60 -10.55 -18.60
C TYR A 6 10.57 -12.07 -18.44
N GLU A 7 11.44 -12.62 -17.58
CA GLU A 7 11.43 -14.06 -17.31
C GLU A 7 10.17 -14.51 -16.58
N ALA A 8 9.64 -13.68 -15.68
CA ALA A 8 8.36 -13.94 -15.01
C ALA A 8 7.18 -13.98 -16.00
N ASP A 9 7.14 -13.04 -16.95
CA ASP A 9 6.11 -12.98 -18.00
C ASP A 9 6.09 -14.24 -18.86
N ARG A 10 7.26 -14.78 -19.22
CA ARG A 10 7.37 -16.04 -19.98
C ARG A 10 6.79 -17.24 -19.25
N LYS A 11 6.61 -17.13 -17.94
CA LYS A 11 5.99 -18.15 -17.08
C LYS A 11 4.56 -17.77 -16.66
N ASN A 12 4.03 -16.66 -17.17
CA ASN A 12 2.73 -16.11 -16.79
C ASN A 12 2.63 -15.82 -15.27
N ILE A 13 3.73 -15.33 -14.67
CA ILE A 13 3.82 -14.98 -13.25
C ILE A 13 4.06 -13.48 -13.15
N THR A 14 3.39 -12.82 -12.20
CA THR A 14 3.71 -11.43 -11.85
C THR A 14 4.83 -11.42 -10.81
N ILE A 15 5.93 -10.73 -11.10
CA ILE A 15 6.96 -10.42 -10.10
C ILE A 15 6.80 -8.99 -9.60
N GLY A 16 6.86 -8.82 -8.29
CA GLY A 16 6.71 -7.54 -7.62
C GLY A 16 7.79 -7.30 -6.58
N SER A 17 7.92 -6.05 -6.18
CA SER A 17 8.75 -5.65 -5.05
C SER A 17 7.85 -5.21 -3.90
N GLY A 18 8.05 -5.82 -2.74
CA GLY A 18 7.30 -5.49 -1.53
C GLY A 18 8.09 -4.58 -0.60
N ALA A 19 7.48 -4.23 0.53
CA ALA A 19 8.13 -3.43 1.57
C ALA A 19 8.64 -2.06 1.09
N ILE A 20 7.94 -1.44 0.14
CA ILE A 20 8.36 -0.16 -0.42
C ILE A 20 8.00 0.97 0.56
N THR A 21 9.02 1.65 1.07
CA THR A 21 8.86 2.95 1.73
C THR A 21 8.81 4.04 0.66
N PRO A 22 7.70 4.79 0.50
CA PRO A 22 7.53 5.73 -0.62
C PRO A 22 8.56 6.87 -0.68
N ASN A 23 9.26 7.17 0.41
CA ASN A 23 10.36 8.14 0.42
C ASN A 23 11.55 7.70 -0.43
N TYR A 24 11.79 6.40 -0.58
CA TYR A 24 12.86 5.89 -1.45
C TYR A 24 12.57 6.06 -2.94
N LEU A 25 11.32 6.37 -3.33
CA LEU A 25 10.98 6.66 -4.72
C LEU A 25 11.61 7.97 -5.24
N CYS A 26 12.11 8.83 -4.34
CA CYS A 26 12.90 10.00 -4.69
C CYS A 26 14.35 9.66 -5.06
N ASP A 27 14.84 8.48 -4.70
CA ASP A 27 16.15 8.00 -5.14
C ASP A 27 16.07 7.54 -6.60
N THR A 28 16.95 8.11 -7.43
CA THR A 28 16.91 7.89 -8.88
C THR A 28 17.29 6.45 -9.25
N LEU A 29 18.24 5.85 -8.55
CA LEU A 29 18.69 4.49 -8.86
C LEU A 29 17.63 3.48 -8.39
N PHE A 30 17.11 3.65 -7.17
CA PHE A 30 16.06 2.80 -6.62
C PHE A 30 14.81 2.80 -7.50
N SER A 31 14.33 3.99 -7.86
CA SER A 31 13.16 4.14 -8.74
C SER A 31 13.38 3.54 -10.13
N GLN A 32 14.58 3.69 -10.71
CA GLN A 32 14.92 3.07 -12.00
C GLN A 32 14.95 1.54 -11.92
N VAL A 33 15.53 0.97 -10.86
CA VAL A 33 15.51 -0.49 -10.66
C VAL A 33 14.08 -0.99 -10.54
N LEU A 34 13.25 -0.33 -9.72
CA LEU A 34 11.84 -0.70 -9.60
C LEU A 34 11.12 -0.69 -10.94
N ALA A 35 11.20 0.42 -11.68
CA ALA A 35 10.59 0.61 -12.99
C ALA A 35 11.01 -0.44 -14.03
N THR A 36 12.27 -0.86 -13.98
CA THR A 36 12.84 -1.76 -14.99
C THR A 36 12.67 -3.24 -14.66
N GLN A 37 12.64 -3.62 -13.38
CA GLN A 37 12.67 -5.03 -12.98
C GLN A 37 11.32 -5.61 -12.55
N PHE A 38 10.36 -4.79 -12.08
CA PHE A 38 9.13 -5.31 -11.47
C PHE A 38 7.85 -4.89 -12.22
N LYS A 39 6.76 -5.60 -11.93
CA LYS A 39 5.40 -5.31 -12.42
C LYS A 39 4.37 -5.09 -11.31
N SER A 40 4.78 -5.24 -10.05
CA SER A 40 3.90 -5.00 -8.91
C SER A 40 4.66 -4.36 -7.77
N LEU A 41 3.98 -3.51 -7.01
CA LEU A 41 4.49 -2.93 -5.77
C LEU A 41 3.53 -3.22 -4.62
N SER A 42 4.10 -3.40 -3.43
CA SER A 42 3.34 -3.38 -2.18
C SER A 42 3.93 -2.31 -1.26
N PRO A 43 3.10 -1.46 -0.63
CA PRO A 43 3.59 -0.62 0.45
C PRO A 43 4.16 -1.52 1.55
N GLY A 44 5.18 -1.03 2.27
CA GLY A 44 5.66 -1.70 3.47
C GLY A 44 4.64 -1.63 4.59
N ASP A 45 4.66 -0.53 5.31
CA ASP A 45 3.76 -0.23 6.43
C ASP A 45 2.68 0.80 6.05
N GLY A 46 2.70 1.32 4.82
CA GLY A 46 1.87 2.47 4.44
C GLY A 46 0.35 2.30 4.56
N LEU A 47 -0.14 1.06 4.66
CA LEU A 47 -1.56 0.74 4.89
C LEU A 47 -1.86 0.36 6.36
N GLU A 48 -0.84 0.24 7.22
CA GLU A 48 -1.06 0.03 8.64
C GLU A 48 -1.77 1.23 9.25
N TRP A 49 -2.63 0.95 10.23
CA TRP A 49 -3.54 1.96 10.77
C TRP A 49 -2.80 3.14 11.40
N ALA A 50 -1.70 2.90 12.12
CA ALA A 50 -0.88 3.96 12.70
C ALA A 50 -0.21 4.87 11.66
N GLN A 51 0.08 4.37 10.45
CA GLN A 51 0.66 5.18 9.37
C GLN A 51 -0.42 5.97 8.64
N LEU A 52 -1.56 5.33 8.41
CA LEU A 52 -2.58 5.85 7.50
C LEU A 52 -3.66 6.67 8.20
N ASN A 53 -4.06 6.31 9.43
CA ASN A 53 -5.22 6.88 10.13
C ASN A 53 -4.90 7.04 11.63
N LEU A 54 -3.80 7.74 11.94
CA LEU A 54 -3.27 7.92 13.29
C LEU A 54 -4.24 8.62 14.25
N SER A 55 -5.13 9.46 13.73
CA SER A 55 -6.21 10.10 14.48
C SER A 55 -7.54 9.87 13.75
N PRO A 56 -8.66 9.66 14.45
CA PRO A 56 -9.91 9.26 13.81
C PRO A 56 -10.32 10.21 12.69
N GLY A 57 -10.45 9.70 11.47
CA GLY A 57 -10.89 10.48 10.30
C GLY A 57 -9.80 11.35 9.66
N HIS A 58 -8.59 11.39 10.23
CA HIS A 58 -7.47 12.16 9.70
C HIS A 58 -6.46 11.23 9.04
N TYR A 59 -6.62 11.08 7.73
CA TYR A 59 -5.82 10.16 6.94
C TYR A 59 -4.56 10.83 6.36
N ASN A 60 -3.43 10.17 6.47
CA ASN A 60 -2.19 10.55 5.80
C ASN A 60 -2.06 9.81 4.45
N TRP A 61 -2.62 10.38 3.40
CA TRP A 61 -2.63 9.77 2.06
C TRP A 61 -1.33 9.96 1.28
N ASP A 62 -0.50 10.93 1.64
CA ASP A 62 0.63 11.40 0.82
C ASP A 62 1.61 10.29 0.42
N THR A 63 1.89 9.38 1.36
CA THR A 63 2.84 8.28 1.16
C THR A 63 2.29 7.23 0.20
N LEU A 64 1.05 6.78 0.42
CA LEU A 64 0.38 5.80 -0.43
C LEU A 64 0.04 6.37 -1.81
N ASP A 65 -0.41 7.62 -1.90
CA ASP A 65 -0.68 8.30 -3.16
C ASP A 65 0.59 8.37 -4.03
N ARG A 66 1.74 8.63 -3.41
CA ARG A 66 3.04 8.62 -4.12
C ARG A 66 3.37 7.24 -4.68
N LEU A 67 3.16 6.18 -3.90
CA LEU A 67 3.40 4.81 -4.34
C LEU A 67 2.46 4.41 -5.48
N VAL A 68 1.16 4.72 -5.35
CA VAL A 68 0.15 4.44 -6.37
C VAL A 68 0.45 5.21 -7.66
N SER A 69 0.77 6.50 -7.56
CA SER A 69 1.14 7.33 -8.72
C SER A 69 2.38 6.80 -9.44
N PHE A 70 3.37 6.31 -8.68
CA PHE A 70 4.55 5.67 -9.26
C PHE A 70 4.18 4.37 -10.00
N ALA A 71 3.34 3.53 -9.38
CA ALA A 71 2.88 2.30 -10.00
C ALA A 71 2.10 2.55 -11.29
N GLU A 72 1.16 3.51 -11.29
CA GLU A 72 0.40 3.93 -12.48
C GLU A 72 1.34 4.41 -13.59
N LYS A 73 2.31 5.28 -13.26
CA LYS A 73 3.30 5.80 -14.21
C LYS A 73 4.10 4.71 -14.92
N TYR A 74 4.43 3.63 -14.22
CA TYR A 74 5.24 2.53 -14.75
C TYR A 74 4.43 1.26 -15.07
N HIS A 75 3.11 1.38 -15.16
CA HIS A 75 2.18 0.29 -15.50
C HIS A 75 2.34 -0.95 -14.59
N MET A 76 2.48 -0.70 -13.29
CA MET A 76 2.56 -1.73 -12.26
C MET A 76 1.23 -1.87 -11.53
N VAL A 77 0.91 -3.09 -11.09
CA VAL A 77 -0.23 -3.34 -10.20
C VAL A 77 0.16 -3.11 -8.74
N VAL A 78 -0.72 -2.47 -7.95
CA VAL A 78 -0.47 -2.29 -6.52
C VAL A 78 -1.16 -3.39 -5.73
N LYS A 79 -0.37 -4.11 -4.94
CA LYS A 79 -0.86 -5.06 -3.96
C LYS A 79 -1.05 -4.37 -2.62
N GLY A 80 -2.26 -4.46 -2.06
CA GLY A 80 -2.53 -3.97 -0.72
C GLY A 80 -1.88 -4.88 0.33
N HIS A 81 -1.26 -4.29 1.35
CA HIS A 81 -0.70 -5.03 2.48
C HIS A 81 -1.07 -4.40 3.82
N GLY A 82 -1.95 -5.07 4.57
CA GLY A 82 -2.17 -4.83 5.99
C GLY A 82 -3.23 -3.78 6.36
N LEU A 83 -4.48 -3.89 5.87
CA LEU A 83 -5.60 -3.06 6.37
C LEU A 83 -5.95 -3.33 7.85
N ILE A 84 -5.58 -4.52 8.34
CA ILE A 84 -5.58 -4.89 9.76
C ILE A 84 -4.22 -5.51 10.02
N SER A 85 -3.53 -5.01 11.05
CA SER A 85 -2.25 -5.56 11.50
C SER A 85 -2.34 -5.93 12.98
N GLY A 86 -1.57 -6.95 13.38
CA GLY A 86 -1.46 -7.35 14.79
C GLY A 86 -0.64 -6.36 15.62
N CYS A 87 0.12 -5.48 14.97
CA CYS A 87 0.85 -4.38 15.58
C CYS A 87 0.45 -3.05 14.91
N CYS A 88 1.00 -1.93 15.40
CA CYS A 88 0.87 -0.63 14.73
C CYS A 88 -0.57 -0.10 14.60
N ASN A 89 -1.36 -0.27 15.67
CA ASN A 89 -2.70 0.30 15.80
C ASN A 89 -2.66 1.53 16.70
N PRO A 90 -3.38 2.62 16.38
CA PRO A 90 -3.37 3.83 17.20
C PRO A 90 -4.15 3.63 18.51
N ASP A 91 -3.75 4.36 19.57
CA ASP A 91 -4.34 4.24 20.90
C ASP A 91 -5.86 4.40 20.90
N TYR A 92 -6.40 5.31 20.08
CA TYR A 92 -7.84 5.52 20.01
C TYR A 92 -8.59 4.25 19.58
N LEU A 93 -7.99 3.44 18.69
CA LEU A 93 -8.60 2.20 18.21
C LEU A 93 -8.49 1.11 19.28
N LEU A 94 -7.34 1.04 19.97
CA LEU A 94 -7.06 0.09 21.04
C LEU A 94 -7.92 0.33 22.29
N ASN A 95 -8.34 1.57 22.52
CA ASN A 95 -9.17 1.95 23.65
C ASN A 95 -10.67 1.69 23.44
N ILE A 96 -11.09 1.28 22.23
CA ILE A 96 -12.49 0.93 21.97
C ILE A 96 -12.80 -0.43 22.60
N THR A 97 -13.69 -0.45 23.59
CA THR A 97 -14.12 -1.68 24.27
C THR A 97 -15.50 -2.17 23.80
N ASP A 98 -16.30 -1.29 23.19
CA ASP A 98 -17.59 -1.67 22.61
C ASP A 98 -17.40 -2.34 21.24
N PRO A 99 -17.90 -3.59 21.03
CA PRO A 99 -17.74 -4.29 19.77
C PRO A 99 -18.44 -3.62 18.58
N VAL A 100 -19.54 -2.87 18.81
CA VAL A 100 -20.26 -2.17 17.74
C VAL A 100 -19.46 -0.97 17.26
N GLU A 101 -18.95 -0.17 18.18
CA GLU A 101 -18.05 0.95 17.90
C GLU A 101 -16.78 0.49 17.18
N PHE A 102 -16.13 -0.58 17.66
CA PHE A 102 -14.90 -1.11 17.03
C PHE A 102 -15.17 -1.56 15.59
N ARG A 103 -16.30 -2.24 15.36
CA ARG A 103 -16.73 -2.64 14.02
C ARG A 103 -17.05 -1.43 13.13
N GLY A 104 -17.59 -0.35 13.71
CA GLY A 104 -17.80 0.92 13.02
C GLY A 104 -16.48 1.51 12.53
N ALA A 105 -15.50 1.65 13.42
CA ALA A 105 -14.18 2.19 13.08
C ALA A 105 -13.49 1.37 11.97
N MET A 106 -13.56 0.03 12.02
CA MET A 106 -13.02 -0.83 10.96
C MET A 106 -13.71 -0.61 9.61
N LYS A 107 -15.05 -0.50 9.60
CA LYS A 107 -15.79 -0.23 8.37
C LYS A 107 -15.43 1.12 7.78
N ASP A 108 -15.31 2.15 8.59
CA ASP A 108 -14.96 3.49 8.12
C ASP A 108 -13.55 3.51 7.54
N HIS A 109 -12.60 2.85 8.20
CA HIS A 109 -11.23 2.69 7.69
C HIS A 109 -11.19 1.96 6.34
N PHE A 110 -11.91 0.85 6.23
CA PHE A 110 -11.96 0.08 4.99
C PHE A 110 -12.63 0.86 3.88
N ASN A 111 -13.76 1.52 4.17
CA ASN A 111 -14.48 2.31 3.19
C ASN A 111 -13.60 3.45 2.67
N ALA A 112 -12.95 4.21 3.54
CA ALA A 112 -12.08 5.32 3.12
C ALA A 112 -10.95 4.83 2.19
N THR A 113 -10.23 3.78 2.59
CA THR A 113 -9.09 3.25 1.84
C THR A 113 -9.51 2.60 0.52
N MET A 114 -10.53 1.74 0.55
CA MET A 114 -10.98 1.00 -0.64
C MET A 114 -11.67 1.91 -1.66
N HIS A 115 -12.42 2.93 -1.23
CA HIS A 115 -12.99 3.90 -2.16
C HIS A 115 -11.91 4.76 -2.81
N ARG A 116 -10.91 5.23 -2.04
CA ARG A 116 -9.82 6.04 -2.59
C ARG A 116 -9.01 5.30 -3.66
N TYR A 117 -8.68 4.04 -3.41
CA TYR A 117 -7.82 3.24 -4.30
C TYR A 117 -8.59 2.28 -5.21
N SER A 118 -9.90 2.49 -5.36
CA SER A 118 -10.72 1.70 -6.28
C SER A 118 -10.15 1.72 -7.70
N GLY A 119 -9.90 0.53 -8.26
CA GLY A 119 -9.29 0.36 -9.58
C GLY A 119 -7.78 0.63 -9.66
N LYS A 120 -7.14 0.99 -8.54
CA LYS A 120 -5.70 1.31 -8.45
C LYS A 120 -4.92 0.34 -7.59
N MET A 121 -5.60 -0.29 -6.63
CA MET A 121 -5.07 -1.31 -5.74
C MET A 121 -6.04 -2.50 -5.71
N ASP A 122 -5.71 -3.54 -6.47
CA ASP A 122 -6.63 -4.64 -6.83
C ASP A 122 -6.04 -6.03 -6.59
N ARG A 123 -4.89 -6.12 -5.92
CA ARG A 123 -4.13 -7.35 -5.66
C ARG A 123 -3.77 -7.52 -4.19
#